data_AF-Q2I373-F1
#
_entry.id   AF-Q2I373-F1
#
_cell.length_a   1.000
_cell.length_b   1.000
_cell.length_c   1.000
_cell.angle_alpha   90.00
_cell.angle_beta   90.00
_cell.angle_gamma   90.00
#
_symmetry.space_group_name_H-M   'P 1'
#
loop_
_entity.id
_entity.type
_entity.pdbx_description
1 polymer ?
#
loop_
_entity_poly.entity_id
_entity_poly.type
_entity_poly.pdbx_seq_one_letter_code
_entity_poly.pdbx_strand_id
1 'polypeptide(L)'
;MDEAEWTPRPARAEDLRVGLISWAGSYLTFETYKNTVTATAKGLGRRQTWEILVSNEHDAQAMVRLRSLQGLYLLCEADGSLCYGRPRTSHHGCFLLRFHRNGKWTLQCIISGRYLESDGEDVFCTSRVLSAYHMWTPRPALHVHVILYSPLNRCYARADPTMGRVWVDAPVPCLEECGFLLHFQDGCYHLETSAHTFLSHLDRLVSQPSTQTAFHMQVRPGGLVALSDGEGGTLYPQGTRLLLGLGSSPCGGEEWFILQRCPTWVSLRSKTRKFLSIVYDVEVCAASEHITPMSLFQFECNNESPNVQLRSSNGCYLVQRRHRTVMADGHPLESDTFFRMHWNCGRIILQSPNGRFLGIVANGLLMANATIPGPNEEFGIRLANRPFLALRGRYGYVGTSSEHDLLQCNMDQPDCIHLLPCRQGIYHFQAQGGSFWSITSFGTFRPWGKFALNFCIELQGSNLLTVLAPNGFYMRSDRSGTLLADSEDITKECIWEF
;
A
#
# COMPACT_ATOMS: atom_id res chain seq x y z
N MET A 1 -6.98 29.64 17.36
CA MET A 1 -6.50 28.25 17.38
C MET A 1 -6.95 27.70 16.06
N ASP A 2 -6.10 27.78 15.04
CA ASP A 2 -6.46 27.24 13.73
C ASP A 2 -6.57 25.72 13.91
N GLU A 3 -7.76 25.17 13.70
CA GLU A 3 -7.95 23.72 13.65
C GLU A 3 -6.94 23.17 12.64
N ALA A 4 -6.01 22.34 13.10
CA ALA A 4 -5.08 21.68 12.21
C ALA A 4 -5.90 20.75 11.30
N GLU A 5 -6.21 21.21 10.09
CA GLU A 5 -6.93 20.41 9.09
C GLU A 5 -6.07 19.19 8.76
N TRP A 6 -6.67 17.99 8.80
CA TRP A 6 -5.94 16.77 8.48
C TRP A 6 -5.49 16.85 7.01
N THR A 7 -4.19 17.03 6.79
CA THR A 7 -3.65 17.06 5.43
C THR A 7 -3.24 15.66 4.98
N PRO A 8 -3.71 15.18 3.82
CA PRO A 8 -3.16 14.01 3.16
C PRO A 8 -1.64 14.15 3.01
N ARG A 9 -0.91 13.06 3.22
CA ARG A 9 0.50 13.03 2.82
C ARG A 9 0.56 12.97 1.29
N PRO A 10 1.54 13.67 0.67
CA PRO A 10 1.80 13.47 -0.74
C PRO A 10 2.12 11.99 -0.98
N ALA A 11 1.69 11.46 -2.13
CA ALA A 11 2.02 10.10 -2.53
C ALA A 11 3.54 9.90 -2.45
N ARG A 12 3.98 8.80 -1.82
CA ARG A 12 5.42 8.51 -1.76
C ARG A 12 5.89 8.17 -3.17
N ALA A 13 7.14 8.48 -3.51
CA ALA A 13 7.71 8.12 -4.82
C ALA A 13 7.55 6.63 -5.16
N GLU A 14 7.44 5.77 -4.15
CA GLU A 14 7.18 4.34 -4.31
C GLU A 14 5.79 4.01 -4.83
N ASP A 15 4.78 4.79 -4.42
CA ASP A 15 3.38 4.60 -4.80
C ASP A 15 3.13 5.09 -6.24
N LEU A 16 4.07 5.86 -6.80
CA LEU A 16 4.05 6.38 -8.17
C LEU A 16 4.69 5.44 -9.19
N ARG A 17 5.22 4.30 -8.75
CA ARG A 17 5.87 3.32 -9.61
C ARG A 17 4.83 2.56 -10.43
N VAL A 18 5.20 2.16 -11.65
CA VAL A 18 4.33 1.45 -12.57
C VAL A 18 5.06 0.28 -13.24
N GLY A 19 4.31 -0.75 -13.61
CA GLY A 19 4.67 -1.67 -14.68
C GLY A 19 4.08 -1.18 -16.01
N LEU A 20 4.76 -1.47 -17.12
CA LEU A 20 4.26 -1.18 -18.46
C LEU A 20 4.01 -2.50 -19.19
N ILE A 21 2.74 -2.77 -19.49
CA ILE A 21 2.31 -3.99 -20.17
C ILE A 21 2.24 -3.72 -21.67
N SER A 22 2.93 -4.53 -22.46
CA SER A 22 2.90 -4.49 -23.93
C SER A 22 1.53 -4.92 -24.47
N TRP A 23 1.31 -4.73 -25.77
CA TRP A 23 0.14 -5.27 -26.47
C TRP A 23 0.00 -6.79 -26.36
N ALA A 24 1.11 -7.52 -26.14
CA ALA A 24 1.17 -8.97 -25.97
C ALA A 24 0.92 -9.42 -24.51
N GLY A 25 0.56 -8.50 -23.62
CA GLY A 25 0.27 -8.80 -22.21
C GLY A 25 1.51 -9.10 -21.37
N SER A 26 2.69 -8.64 -21.79
CA SER A 26 3.96 -8.86 -21.11
C SER A 26 4.60 -7.56 -20.64
N TYR A 27 5.32 -7.61 -19.52
CA TYR A 27 5.86 -6.42 -18.87
C TYR A 27 7.23 -6.02 -19.40
N LEU A 28 7.40 -4.71 -19.63
CA LEU A 28 8.70 -4.08 -19.83
C LEU A 28 9.65 -4.41 -18.67
N THR A 29 10.73 -5.12 -18.98
CA THR A 29 11.63 -5.73 -17.99
C THR A 29 13.06 -5.29 -18.25
N PHE A 30 13.77 -4.82 -17.22
CA PHE A 30 15.22 -4.59 -17.31
C PHE A 30 16.01 -5.83 -16.85
N GLU A 31 17.09 -6.16 -17.57
CA GLU A 31 17.89 -7.35 -17.32
C GLU A 31 19.26 -7.06 -16.69
N THR A 32 19.36 -7.29 -15.38
CA THR A 32 20.52 -6.91 -14.53
C THR A 32 21.91 -7.24 -15.03
N TYR A 33 22.06 -8.30 -15.82
CA TYR A 33 23.37 -8.79 -16.27
C TYR A 33 23.71 -8.44 -17.71
N LYS A 34 22.72 -8.02 -18.51
CA LYS A 34 22.88 -7.86 -19.96
C LYS A 34 22.80 -6.40 -20.42
N ASN A 35 22.50 -5.44 -19.55
CA ASN A 35 22.25 -4.04 -19.91
C ASN A 35 21.14 -3.86 -20.96
N THR A 36 20.28 -4.88 -21.14
CA THR A 36 19.20 -4.91 -22.13
C THR A 36 17.83 -4.81 -21.46
N VAL A 37 16.82 -4.58 -22.29
CA VAL A 37 15.42 -4.48 -21.89
C VAL A 37 14.59 -5.43 -22.77
N THR A 38 13.65 -6.13 -22.17
CA THR A 38 12.79 -7.15 -22.82
C THR A 38 11.34 -6.95 -22.42
N ALA A 39 10.43 -7.69 -23.05
CA ALA A 39 9.02 -7.73 -22.67
C ALA A 39 8.49 -9.16 -22.66
N THR A 40 9.08 -10.04 -21.85
CA THR A 40 8.67 -11.46 -21.76
C THR A 40 7.96 -11.83 -20.46
N ALA A 41 8.15 -11.05 -19.39
CA ALA A 41 7.58 -11.34 -18.08
C ALA A 41 6.05 -11.20 -18.07
N LYS A 42 5.34 -12.14 -17.43
CA LYS A 42 3.87 -12.11 -17.32
C LYS A 42 3.33 -11.53 -16.01
N GLY A 43 4.18 -11.36 -15.00
CA GLY A 43 3.82 -10.80 -13.68
C GLY A 43 4.61 -9.54 -13.35
N LEU A 44 4.05 -8.72 -12.46
CA LEU A 44 4.69 -7.47 -12.03
C LEU A 44 5.63 -7.72 -10.84
N GLY A 45 6.92 -7.81 -11.12
CA GLY A 45 7.97 -7.89 -10.10
C GLY A 45 8.90 -6.68 -10.09
N ARG A 46 9.98 -6.78 -9.29
CA ARG A 46 10.98 -5.71 -9.13
C ARG A 46 11.68 -5.32 -10.45
N ARG A 47 11.87 -6.27 -11.36
CA ARG A 47 12.49 -6.03 -12.69
C ARG A 47 11.53 -5.41 -13.70
N GLN A 48 10.24 -5.47 -13.42
CA GLN A 48 9.15 -4.94 -14.23
C GLN A 48 8.67 -3.59 -13.73
N THR A 49 9.18 -3.14 -12.58
CA THR A 49 8.76 -1.91 -11.91
C THR A 49 9.65 -0.75 -12.33
N TRP A 50 9.04 0.32 -12.81
CA TRP A 50 9.68 1.55 -13.26
C TRP A 50 9.13 2.74 -12.50
N GLU A 51 10.00 3.68 -12.19
CA GLU A 51 9.65 5.00 -11.68
C GLU A 51 9.60 6.01 -12.82
N ILE A 52 8.48 6.72 -12.93
CA ILE A 52 8.24 7.71 -13.97
C ILE A 52 8.65 9.09 -13.43
N LEU A 53 9.79 9.58 -13.89
CA LEU A 53 10.31 10.90 -13.51
C LEU A 53 9.79 11.95 -14.48
N VAL A 54 8.84 12.75 -14.02
CA VAL A 54 8.21 13.82 -14.82
C VAL A 54 9.05 15.09 -14.72
N SER A 55 9.26 15.74 -15.86
CA SER A 55 9.95 17.04 -15.95
C SER A 55 9.01 18.17 -16.37
N ASN A 56 8.00 17.86 -17.19
CA ASN A 56 6.94 18.78 -17.56
C ASN A 56 5.67 17.97 -17.88
N GLU A 57 4.50 18.44 -17.47
CA GLU A 57 3.21 17.81 -17.73
C GLU A 57 2.21 18.86 -18.22
N HIS A 58 1.56 18.58 -19.34
CA HIS A 58 0.55 19.42 -19.97
C HIS A 58 -0.56 18.55 -20.56
N ASP A 59 -1.77 18.70 -20.03
CA ASP A 59 -3.00 18.04 -20.49
C ASP A 59 -2.85 16.53 -20.74
N ALA A 60 -2.71 16.15 -22.01
CA ALA A 60 -2.68 14.77 -22.48
C ALA A 60 -1.25 14.21 -22.64
N GLN A 61 -0.22 14.94 -22.19
CA GLN A 61 1.17 14.56 -22.42
C GLN A 61 2.12 15.01 -21.31
N ALA A 62 3.20 14.24 -21.10
CA ALA A 62 4.24 14.53 -20.14
C ALA A 62 5.63 14.20 -20.70
N MET A 63 6.64 15.01 -20.38
CA MET A 63 8.03 14.66 -20.65
C MET A 63 8.59 13.88 -19.47
N VAL A 64 9.00 12.63 -19.74
CA VAL A 64 9.37 11.67 -18.70
C VAL A 64 10.73 11.01 -18.95
N ARG A 65 11.31 10.47 -17.87
CA ARG A 65 12.33 9.41 -17.93
C ARG A 65 11.86 8.22 -17.11
N LEU A 66 12.20 7.01 -17.56
CA LEU A 66 11.90 5.78 -16.84
C LEU A 66 13.14 5.36 -16.08
N ARG A 67 13.04 5.31 -14.75
CA ARG A 67 14.11 4.89 -13.84
C ARG A 67 13.78 3.52 -13.23
N SER A 68 14.71 2.58 -13.29
CA SER A 68 14.58 1.28 -12.63
C SER A 68 14.78 1.42 -11.12
N LEU A 69 14.40 0.39 -10.36
CA LEU A 69 14.64 0.33 -8.91
C LEU A 69 16.13 0.31 -8.52
N GLN A 70 17.05 0.21 -9.49
CA GLN A 70 18.51 0.30 -9.28
C GLN A 70 19.04 1.71 -9.52
N GLY A 71 18.17 2.67 -9.85
CA GLY A 71 18.56 4.04 -10.17
C GLY A 71 19.14 4.24 -11.57
N LEU A 72 19.00 3.24 -12.45
CA LEU A 72 19.41 3.32 -13.86
C LEU A 72 18.21 3.67 -14.75
N TYR A 73 18.48 4.21 -15.94
CA TYR A 73 17.45 4.79 -16.80
C TYR A 73 17.26 3.96 -18.07
N LEU A 74 16.04 3.94 -18.62
CA LEU A 74 15.79 3.44 -19.97
C LEU A 74 16.38 4.41 -21.00
N LEU A 75 17.21 3.90 -21.89
CA LEU A 75 17.96 4.69 -22.86
C LEU A 75 17.69 4.15 -24.28
N CYS A 76 17.68 5.06 -25.25
CA CYS A 76 17.48 4.76 -26.66
C CYS A 76 18.73 5.19 -27.43
N GLU A 77 19.40 4.24 -28.06
CA GLU A 77 20.56 4.49 -28.90
C GLU A 77 20.13 4.93 -30.32
N ALA A 78 21.09 5.43 -31.11
CA ALA A 78 20.81 6.01 -32.43
C ALA A 78 20.24 5.00 -33.45
N ASP A 79 20.63 3.73 -33.33
CA ASP A 79 20.14 2.62 -34.14
C ASP A 79 18.72 2.17 -33.76
N GLY A 80 18.16 2.70 -32.65
CA GLY A 80 16.85 2.31 -32.14
C GLY A 80 16.89 1.13 -31.16
N SER A 81 18.09 0.61 -30.84
CA SER A 81 18.24 -0.35 -29.74
C SER A 81 18.02 0.34 -28.39
N LEU A 82 17.57 -0.45 -27.41
CA LEU A 82 17.36 0.01 -26.05
C LEU A 82 18.39 -0.60 -25.12
N CYS A 83 18.92 0.24 -24.24
CA CYS A 83 19.70 -0.21 -23.10
C CYS A 83 19.15 0.37 -21.81
N TYR A 84 19.62 -0.13 -20.67
CA TYR A 84 19.42 0.56 -19.40
C TYR A 84 20.76 0.94 -18.79
N GLY A 85 20.87 2.18 -18.30
CA GLY A 85 22.15 2.70 -17.86
C GLY A 85 22.10 4.15 -17.39
N ARG A 86 23.25 4.83 -17.41
CA ARG A 86 23.35 6.26 -17.07
C ARG A 86 23.22 7.12 -18.34
N PRO A 87 22.38 8.17 -18.33
CA PRO A 87 22.27 9.09 -19.45
C PRO A 87 23.63 9.72 -19.81
N ARG A 88 23.87 9.93 -21.11
CA ARG A 88 25.10 10.57 -21.63
C ARG A 88 24.92 12.07 -21.83
N THR A 89 23.69 12.51 -22.03
CA THR A 89 23.30 13.92 -22.22
C THR A 89 22.00 14.20 -21.46
N SER A 90 21.63 15.47 -21.34
CA SER A 90 20.37 15.89 -20.70
C SER A 90 19.14 15.31 -21.40
N HIS A 91 19.17 15.06 -22.70
CA HIS A 91 18.02 14.53 -23.44
C HIS A 91 18.07 13.00 -23.65
N HIS A 92 19.19 12.35 -23.29
CA HIS A 92 19.31 10.90 -23.44
C HIS A 92 18.34 10.18 -22.49
N GLY A 93 17.48 9.32 -23.05
CA GLY A 93 16.45 8.62 -22.28
C GLY A 93 15.22 9.48 -21.93
N CYS A 94 15.05 10.65 -22.56
CA CYS A 94 13.81 11.42 -22.45
C CYS A 94 12.77 10.94 -23.45
N PHE A 95 11.55 10.71 -22.97
CA PHE A 95 10.40 10.34 -23.77
C PHE A 95 9.26 11.35 -23.60
N LEU A 96 8.57 11.67 -24.69
CA LEU A 96 7.25 12.28 -24.64
C LEU A 96 6.21 11.17 -24.44
N LEU A 97 5.61 11.15 -23.27
CA LEU A 97 4.55 10.24 -22.89
C LEU A 97 3.20 10.86 -23.25
N ARG A 98 2.35 10.14 -23.98
CA ARG A 98 0.97 10.58 -24.30
C ARG A 98 -0.06 9.65 -23.68
N PHE A 99 -1.09 10.24 -23.08
CA PHE A 99 -2.23 9.54 -22.49
C PHE A 99 -3.33 9.34 -23.53
N HIS A 100 -3.76 8.10 -23.74
CA HIS A 100 -4.86 7.78 -24.64
C HIS A 100 -6.15 7.57 -23.86
N ARG A 101 -7.30 7.86 -24.49
CA ARG A 101 -8.64 7.71 -23.86
C ARG A 101 -8.94 6.27 -23.41
N ASN A 102 -8.30 5.29 -24.03
CA ASN A 102 -8.41 3.87 -23.66
C ASN A 102 -7.49 3.48 -22.49
N GLY A 103 -6.88 4.43 -21.79
CA GLY A 103 -5.99 4.21 -20.65
C GLY A 103 -4.56 3.80 -21.00
N LYS A 104 -4.25 3.58 -22.28
CA LYS A 104 -2.90 3.21 -22.73
C LYS A 104 -2.00 4.43 -22.87
N TRP A 105 -0.70 4.18 -22.87
CA TRP A 105 0.36 5.15 -23.08
C TRP A 105 1.12 4.86 -24.38
N THR A 106 1.61 5.92 -25.02
CA THR A 106 2.70 5.82 -26.01
C THR A 106 3.88 6.66 -25.54
N LEU A 107 5.10 6.19 -25.80
CA LEU A 107 6.33 6.88 -25.42
C LEU A 107 7.15 7.19 -26.67
N GLN A 108 7.34 8.46 -27.00
CA GLN A 108 8.12 8.91 -28.15
C GLN A 108 9.49 9.41 -27.69
N CYS A 109 10.58 8.79 -28.13
CA CYS A 109 11.93 9.27 -27.86
C CYS A 109 12.10 10.69 -28.44
N ILE A 110 12.49 11.65 -27.58
CA ILE A 110 12.58 13.06 -27.95
C ILE A 110 13.64 13.30 -29.04
N ILE A 111 14.75 12.56 -28.98
CA ILE A 111 15.89 12.76 -29.89
C ILE A 111 15.59 12.19 -31.29
N SER A 112 15.07 10.97 -31.37
CA SER A 112 14.87 10.28 -32.65
C SER A 112 13.48 10.52 -33.26
N GLY A 113 12.50 10.94 -32.46
CA GLY A 113 11.10 11.03 -32.81
C GLY A 113 10.43 9.66 -33.00
N ARG A 114 11.10 8.57 -32.63
CA ARG A 114 10.60 7.20 -32.75
C ARG A 114 9.88 6.77 -31.47
N TYR A 115 8.98 5.81 -31.57
CA TYR A 115 8.18 5.33 -30.45
C TYR A 115 8.79 4.07 -29.81
N LEU A 116 8.61 3.93 -28.49
CA LEU A 116 8.91 2.70 -27.78
C LEU A 116 7.93 1.61 -28.21
N GLU A 117 8.46 0.50 -28.72
CA GLU A 117 7.69 -0.59 -29.28
C GLU A 117 8.19 -1.94 -28.77
N SER A 118 7.29 -2.93 -28.79
CA SER A 118 7.63 -4.32 -28.51
C SER A 118 6.89 -5.24 -29.46
N ASP A 119 7.59 -6.27 -29.94
CA ASP A 119 7.02 -7.35 -30.75
C ASP A 119 6.44 -8.50 -29.89
N GLY A 120 6.51 -8.38 -28.57
CA GLY A 120 6.07 -9.40 -27.61
C GLY A 120 7.22 -10.15 -26.92
N GLU A 121 8.45 -10.01 -27.40
CA GLU A 121 9.65 -10.57 -26.76
C GLU A 121 10.69 -9.47 -26.52
N ASP A 122 11.06 -8.76 -27.59
CA ASP A 122 12.05 -7.70 -27.59
C ASP A 122 11.39 -6.32 -27.51
N VAL A 123 12.21 -5.33 -27.17
CA VAL A 123 11.79 -3.93 -27.05
C VAL A 123 12.79 -3.05 -27.78
N PHE A 124 12.28 -2.19 -28.65
CA PHE A 124 13.07 -1.35 -29.54
C PHE A 124 12.38 -0.01 -29.79
N CYS A 125 13.04 0.87 -30.53
CA CYS A 125 12.56 2.22 -30.82
C CYS A 125 12.95 2.65 -32.24
N THR A 126 12.28 2.07 -33.24
CA THR A 126 12.63 2.22 -34.67
C THR A 126 11.56 2.97 -35.47
N SER A 127 10.28 2.77 -35.18
CA SER A 127 9.17 3.34 -35.96
C SER A 127 8.76 4.75 -35.51
N ARG A 128 8.33 5.57 -36.48
CA ARG A 128 7.66 6.88 -36.26
C ARG A 128 6.15 6.82 -36.49
N VAL A 129 5.63 5.68 -36.93
CA VAL A 129 4.22 5.47 -37.25
C VAL A 129 3.59 4.61 -36.17
N LEU A 130 2.51 5.11 -35.57
CA LEU A 130 1.81 4.42 -34.50
C LEU A 130 1.11 3.15 -35.01
N SER A 131 1.14 2.13 -34.16
CA SER A 131 0.50 0.84 -34.35
C SER A 131 0.25 0.22 -32.96
N ALA A 132 -0.37 -0.97 -32.91
CA ALA A 132 -0.58 -1.68 -31.65
C ALA A 132 0.72 -1.96 -30.88
N TYR A 133 1.84 -2.20 -31.59
CA TYR A 133 3.16 -2.48 -31.00
C TYR A 133 3.70 -1.37 -30.09
N HIS A 134 3.16 -0.16 -30.20
CA HIS A 134 3.59 1.03 -29.45
C HIS A 134 2.74 1.32 -28.20
N MET A 135 1.69 0.54 -27.98
CA MET A 135 0.70 0.78 -26.94
C MET A 135 1.07 0.04 -25.66
N TRP A 136 1.30 0.80 -24.59
CA TRP A 136 1.66 0.27 -23.28
C TRP A 136 0.55 0.53 -22.28
N THR A 137 0.04 -0.51 -21.61
CA THR A 137 -0.93 -0.34 -20.52
C THR A 137 -0.18 -0.12 -19.21
N PRO A 138 -0.32 1.03 -18.54
CA PRO A 138 0.27 1.25 -17.24
C PRO A 138 -0.46 0.45 -16.15
N ARG A 139 0.30 -0.22 -15.28
CA ARG A 139 -0.21 -0.88 -14.07
C ARG A 139 0.48 -0.27 -12.85
N PRO A 140 -0.25 0.35 -11.89
CA PRO A 140 0.34 0.80 -10.63
C PRO A 140 1.07 -0.36 -9.92
N ALA A 141 2.31 -0.14 -9.48
CA ALA A 141 3.12 -1.14 -8.75
C ALA A 141 2.95 -1.07 -7.22
N LEU A 142 1.91 -0.36 -6.80
CA LEU A 142 1.39 -0.23 -5.45
C LEU A 142 0.94 -1.60 -4.88
N HIS A 143 0.99 -1.73 -3.57
CA HIS A 143 0.37 -2.85 -2.85
C HIS A 143 -1.15 -2.90 -3.10
N VAL A 144 -1.75 -4.08 -3.29
CA VAL A 144 -3.18 -4.18 -3.66
C VAL A 144 -4.14 -3.54 -2.65
N HIS A 145 -3.74 -3.38 -1.38
CA HIS A 145 -4.56 -2.70 -0.39
C HIS A 145 -4.34 -1.18 -0.47
N VAL A 146 -5.33 -0.51 -1.05
CA VAL A 146 -5.30 0.90 -1.45
C VAL A 146 -6.37 1.72 -0.75
N ILE A 147 -6.22 3.05 -0.85
CA ILE A 147 -7.26 4.04 -0.58
C ILE A 147 -7.37 4.97 -1.78
N LEU A 148 -8.57 5.53 -1.98
CA LEU A 148 -8.82 6.51 -3.05
C LEU A 148 -9.11 7.87 -2.41
N TYR A 149 -8.27 8.86 -2.68
CA TYR A 149 -8.45 10.24 -2.24
C TYR A 149 -8.95 11.10 -3.39
N SER A 150 -10.03 11.85 -3.21
CA SER A 150 -10.50 12.86 -4.18
C SER A 150 -9.86 14.21 -3.84
N PRO A 151 -8.95 14.75 -4.69
CA PRO A 151 -8.33 16.06 -4.44
C PRO A 151 -9.33 17.20 -4.46
N LEU A 152 -10.36 17.10 -5.31
CA LEU A 152 -11.40 18.10 -5.46
C LEU A 152 -12.26 18.21 -4.19
N ASN A 153 -12.72 17.07 -3.68
CA ASN A 153 -13.60 17.01 -2.50
C ASN A 153 -12.85 16.97 -1.17
N ARG A 154 -11.53 16.75 -1.21
CA ARG A 154 -10.65 16.57 -0.05
C ARG A 154 -11.05 15.45 0.90
N CYS A 155 -11.71 14.42 0.38
CA CYS A 155 -12.20 13.27 1.13
C CYS A 155 -11.72 11.95 0.50
N TYR A 156 -11.78 10.89 1.31
CA TYR A 156 -11.50 9.51 0.92
C TYR A 156 -12.78 8.78 0.56
N ALA A 157 -12.66 7.86 -0.39
CA ALA A 157 -13.67 6.85 -0.63
C ALA A 157 -13.81 5.93 0.60
N ARG A 158 -15.05 5.61 0.96
CA ARG A 158 -15.40 4.72 2.05
C ARG A 158 -16.61 3.89 1.67
N ALA A 159 -16.50 2.58 1.84
CA ALA A 159 -17.61 1.66 1.69
C ALA A 159 -18.65 1.83 2.79
N ASP A 160 -19.91 1.64 2.45
CA ASP A 160 -21.02 1.53 3.39
C ASP A 160 -21.68 0.17 3.17
N PRO A 161 -21.30 -0.86 3.94
CA PRO A 161 -21.88 -2.19 3.84
C PRO A 161 -23.37 -2.21 4.15
N THR A 162 -23.88 -1.27 4.95
CA THR A 162 -25.29 -1.22 5.34
C THR A 162 -26.19 -0.74 4.20
N MET A 163 -25.70 0.23 3.42
CA MET A 163 -26.39 0.72 2.22
C MET A 163 -25.97 -0.01 0.94
N GLY A 164 -24.90 -0.80 0.99
CA GLY A 164 -24.31 -1.47 -0.17
C GLY A 164 -23.78 -0.48 -1.21
N ARG A 165 -23.15 0.61 -0.77
CA ARG A 165 -22.67 1.73 -1.62
C ARG A 165 -21.27 2.20 -1.21
N VAL A 166 -20.67 3.07 -2.02
CA VAL A 166 -19.40 3.75 -1.70
C VAL A 166 -19.62 5.25 -1.73
N TRP A 167 -19.12 5.95 -0.71
CA TRP A 167 -19.22 7.40 -0.57
C TRP A 167 -17.81 8.01 -0.57
N VAL A 168 -17.67 9.26 -1.00
CA VAL A 168 -16.39 9.99 -0.95
C VAL A 168 -16.51 11.12 0.09
N ASP A 169 -16.74 10.71 1.33
CA ASP A 169 -17.11 11.59 2.45
C ASP A 169 -16.19 11.45 3.68
N ALA A 170 -15.25 10.52 3.66
CA ALA A 170 -14.39 10.27 4.81
C ALA A 170 -13.23 11.29 4.86
N PRO A 171 -13.09 12.10 5.92
CA PRO A 171 -12.00 13.08 6.01
C PRO A 171 -10.65 12.41 6.28
N VAL A 172 -10.64 11.25 6.94
CA VAL A 172 -9.45 10.52 7.38
C VAL A 172 -9.62 9.02 7.12
N PRO A 173 -8.64 8.32 6.51
CA PRO A 173 -8.77 6.92 6.13
C PRO A 173 -8.37 5.97 7.28
N CYS A 174 -8.91 6.20 8.48
CA CYS A 174 -8.56 5.43 9.69
C CYS A 174 -9.47 4.22 9.95
N LEU A 175 -10.60 4.14 9.24
CA LEU A 175 -11.56 3.06 9.36
C LEU A 175 -11.30 1.98 8.30
N GLU A 176 -11.70 0.74 8.58
CA GLU A 176 -11.51 -0.38 7.64
C GLU A 176 -12.28 -0.20 6.34
N GLU A 177 -13.42 0.49 6.38
CA GLU A 177 -14.26 0.75 5.22
C GLU A 177 -13.62 1.71 4.21
N CYS A 178 -12.57 2.44 4.60
CA CYS A 178 -11.80 3.28 3.67
C CYS A 178 -10.83 2.46 2.80
N GLY A 179 -10.51 1.23 3.22
CA GLY A 179 -9.60 0.33 2.53
C GLY A 179 -10.29 -0.45 1.40
N PHE A 180 -9.60 -0.54 0.27
CA PHE A 180 -10.02 -1.32 -0.89
C PHE A 180 -8.90 -2.24 -1.36
N LEU A 181 -9.24 -3.43 -1.83
CA LEU A 181 -8.35 -4.29 -2.59
C LEU A 181 -8.54 -4.01 -4.09
N LEU A 182 -7.44 -3.65 -4.73
CA LEU A 182 -7.39 -3.37 -6.17
C LEU A 182 -6.92 -4.63 -6.91
N HIS A 183 -7.87 -5.38 -7.44
CA HIS A 183 -7.59 -6.56 -8.25
C HIS A 183 -7.36 -6.17 -9.71
N PHE A 184 -6.39 -6.81 -10.35
CA PHE A 184 -6.14 -6.65 -11.78
C PHE A 184 -6.32 -7.99 -12.48
N GLN A 185 -7.34 -8.08 -13.34
CA GLN A 185 -7.72 -9.30 -14.05
C GLN A 185 -8.08 -8.94 -15.50
N ASP A 186 -7.50 -9.66 -16.46
CA ASP A 186 -7.82 -9.54 -17.89
C ASP A 186 -7.76 -8.11 -18.44
N GLY A 187 -6.85 -7.28 -17.91
CA GLY A 187 -6.68 -5.89 -18.35
C GLY A 187 -7.62 -4.88 -17.68
N CYS A 188 -8.49 -5.35 -16.78
CA CYS A 188 -9.43 -4.55 -16.02
C CYS A 188 -9.12 -4.57 -14.52
N TYR A 189 -9.67 -3.60 -13.81
CA TYR A 189 -9.55 -3.45 -12.36
C TYR A 189 -10.89 -3.68 -11.68
N HIS A 190 -10.84 -4.36 -10.54
CA HIS A 190 -12.00 -4.54 -9.66
C HIS A 190 -11.67 -3.93 -8.30
N LEU A 191 -12.61 -3.16 -7.76
CA LEU A 191 -12.50 -2.56 -6.43
C LEU A 191 -13.28 -3.41 -5.42
N GLU A 192 -12.56 -4.22 -4.66
CA GLU A 192 -13.10 -5.00 -3.55
C GLU A 192 -12.99 -4.21 -2.24
N THR A 193 -14.03 -4.20 -1.44
CA THR A 193 -14.08 -3.53 -0.13
C THR A 193 -13.51 -4.43 0.96
N SER A 194 -13.22 -3.85 2.14
CA SER A 194 -12.81 -4.64 3.30
C SER A 194 -13.81 -5.71 3.76
N ALA A 195 -15.07 -5.63 3.32
CA ALA A 195 -16.11 -6.61 3.57
C ALA A 195 -16.24 -7.67 2.45
N HIS A 196 -15.26 -7.77 1.55
CA HIS A 196 -15.22 -8.72 0.43
C HIS A 196 -16.42 -8.60 -0.53
N THR A 197 -16.80 -7.36 -0.83
CA THR A 197 -17.80 -7.02 -1.85
C THR A 197 -17.21 -6.04 -2.85
N PHE A 198 -17.66 -6.08 -4.10
CA PHE A 198 -17.10 -5.36 -5.23
C PHE A 198 -18.00 -4.20 -5.65
N LEU A 199 -17.41 -3.04 -5.95
CA LEU A 199 -18.13 -1.93 -6.58
C LEU A 199 -18.53 -2.30 -8.01
N SER A 200 -19.81 -2.11 -8.34
CA SER A 200 -20.35 -2.32 -9.69
C SER A 200 -20.64 -1.00 -10.42
N HIS A 201 -20.85 -1.11 -11.74
CA HIS A 201 -21.31 -0.04 -12.63
C HIS A 201 -22.70 0.51 -12.28
N LEU A 202 -23.44 -0.18 -11.42
CA LEU A 202 -24.78 0.21 -10.95
C LEU A 202 -24.75 0.92 -9.59
N ASP A 203 -23.58 1.43 -9.19
CA ASP A 203 -23.32 2.15 -7.93
C ASP A 203 -23.66 1.33 -6.68
N ARG A 204 -23.54 0.00 -6.79
CA ARG A 204 -23.85 -0.97 -5.73
C ARG A 204 -22.69 -1.90 -5.46
N LEU A 205 -22.61 -2.35 -4.21
CA LEU A 205 -21.71 -3.42 -3.78
C LEU A 205 -22.34 -4.80 -4.08
N VAL A 206 -21.58 -5.67 -4.73
CA VAL A 206 -21.97 -7.04 -5.10
C VAL A 206 -20.98 -8.06 -4.56
N SER A 207 -21.40 -9.31 -4.35
CA SER A 207 -20.56 -10.30 -3.67
C SER A 207 -19.49 -10.97 -4.53
N GLN A 208 -19.55 -10.83 -5.86
CA GLN A 208 -18.65 -11.54 -6.78
C GLN A 208 -18.20 -10.61 -7.92
N PRO A 209 -16.96 -10.78 -8.41
CA PRO A 209 -16.49 -10.05 -9.56
C PRO A 209 -17.21 -10.54 -10.82
N SER A 210 -17.50 -9.61 -11.71
CA SER A 210 -18.11 -9.83 -13.03
C SER A 210 -17.75 -8.68 -13.97
N THR A 211 -18.22 -8.75 -15.22
CA THR A 211 -18.11 -7.65 -16.18
C THR A 211 -18.69 -6.33 -15.64
N GLN A 212 -19.74 -6.39 -14.80
CA GLN A 212 -20.34 -5.21 -14.16
C GLN A 212 -19.46 -4.57 -13.07
N THR A 213 -18.36 -5.21 -12.69
CA THR A 213 -17.42 -4.70 -11.66
C THR A 213 -16.04 -4.41 -12.25
N ALA A 214 -15.89 -4.61 -13.56
CA ALA A 214 -14.63 -4.45 -14.28
C ALA A 214 -14.50 -2.99 -14.74
N PHE A 215 -13.41 -2.33 -14.37
CA PHE A 215 -13.12 -0.95 -14.75
C PHE A 215 -11.81 -0.87 -15.52
N HIS A 216 -11.80 -0.09 -16.59
CA HIS A 216 -10.56 0.38 -17.20
C HIS A 216 -10.00 1.54 -16.38
N MET A 217 -8.71 1.52 -16.09
CA MET A 217 -8.04 2.57 -15.33
C MET A 217 -7.19 3.43 -16.27
N GLN A 218 -7.43 4.73 -16.26
CA GLN A 218 -6.47 5.70 -16.76
C GLN A 218 -5.50 6.05 -15.64
N VAL A 219 -4.21 5.99 -15.92
CA VAL A 219 -3.15 6.36 -14.98
C VAL A 219 -2.42 7.58 -15.54
N ARG A 220 -2.25 8.59 -14.70
CA ARG A 220 -1.37 9.74 -14.95
C ARG A 220 -0.21 9.73 -13.94
N PRO A 221 0.91 10.38 -14.26
CA PRO A 221 1.98 10.58 -13.30
C PRO A 221 1.46 11.26 -12.01
N GLY A 222 2.15 11.07 -10.90
CA GLY A 222 1.68 11.57 -9.59
C GLY A 222 0.60 10.70 -8.94
N GLY A 223 0.27 9.54 -9.51
CA GLY A 223 -0.63 8.55 -8.90
C GLY A 223 -2.10 8.90 -9.08
N LEU A 224 -2.39 9.80 -10.02
CA LEU A 224 -3.73 10.22 -10.35
C LEU A 224 -4.37 9.17 -11.27
N VAL A 225 -5.54 8.68 -10.89
CA VAL A 225 -6.26 7.63 -11.60
C VAL A 225 -7.72 8.03 -11.83
N ALA A 226 -8.28 7.56 -12.94
CA ALA A 226 -9.70 7.60 -13.22
C ALA A 226 -10.14 6.20 -13.66
N LEU A 227 -11.32 5.78 -13.20
CA LEU A 227 -11.89 4.45 -13.48
C LEU A 227 -13.11 4.61 -14.39
N SER A 228 -13.15 3.85 -15.48
CA SER A 228 -14.21 3.92 -16.49
C SER A 228 -14.74 2.54 -16.86
N ASP A 229 -15.97 2.47 -17.37
CA ASP A 229 -16.58 1.24 -17.88
C ASP A 229 -16.07 0.83 -19.28
N GLY A 230 -15.37 1.72 -19.98
CA GLY A 230 -14.93 1.52 -21.37
C GLY A 230 -15.99 1.85 -22.44
N GLU A 231 -17.23 2.11 -22.03
CA GLU A 231 -18.37 2.48 -22.86
C GLU A 231 -18.68 3.99 -22.81
N GLY A 232 -17.95 4.73 -21.98
CA GLY A 232 -18.01 6.19 -21.86
C GLY A 232 -18.41 6.68 -20.47
N GLY A 233 -18.81 5.78 -19.57
CA GLY A 233 -19.03 6.06 -18.17
C GLY A 233 -17.70 6.13 -17.40
N THR A 234 -17.61 7.07 -16.47
CA THR A 234 -16.48 7.26 -15.56
C THR A 234 -16.99 7.34 -14.12
N LEU A 235 -16.26 6.75 -13.18
CA LEU A 235 -16.56 6.85 -11.76
C LEU A 235 -16.14 8.22 -11.23
N TYR A 236 -17.06 8.89 -10.54
CA TYR A 236 -16.78 10.13 -9.81
C TYR A 236 -17.80 10.33 -8.69
N PRO A 237 -17.53 11.22 -7.70
CA PRO A 237 -18.47 11.52 -6.63
C PRO A 237 -19.66 12.35 -7.14
N GLN A 238 -20.88 11.93 -6.83
CA GLN A 238 -22.12 12.52 -7.34
C GLN A 238 -23.06 12.97 -6.21
N GLY A 239 -23.73 14.11 -6.43
CA GLY A 239 -24.72 14.66 -5.53
C GLY A 239 -24.14 15.19 -4.21
N THR A 240 -25.03 15.69 -3.33
CA THR A 240 -24.63 16.35 -2.08
C THR A 240 -23.96 15.44 -1.05
N ARG A 241 -24.17 14.11 -1.17
CA ARG A 241 -23.55 13.11 -0.32
C ARG A 241 -22.31 12.46 -0.94
N LEU A 242 -21.90 12.91 -2.12
CA LEU A 242 -20.69 12.42 -2.80
C LEU A 242 -20.72 10.89 -3.01
N LEU A 243 -21.84 10.38 -3.52
CA LEU A 243 -21.98 8.96 -3.89
C LEU A 243 -20.96 8.66 -5.00
N LEU A 244 -20.08 7.68 -4.80
CA LEU A 244 -19.20 7.23 -5.87
C LEU A 244 -20.03 6.40 -6.86
N GLY A 245 -20.23 6.94 -8.05
CA GLY A 245 -21.03 6.28 -9.07
C GLY A 245 -20.58 6.57 -10.49
N LEU A 246 -21.08 5.77 -11.41
CA LEU A 246 -20.77 5.85 -12.83
C LEU A 246 -21.61 6.94 -13.49
N GLY A 247 -20.98 7.84 -14.25
CA GLY A 247 -21.66 8.88 -15.01
C GLY A 247 -20.88 9.29 -16.24
N SER A 248 -21.50 10.04 -17.14
CA SER A 248 -20.96 10.31 -18.49
C SER A 248 -20.27 11.67 -18.66
N SER A 249 -20.30 12.54 -17.64
CA SER A 249 -19.82 13.92 -17.76
C SER A 249 -19.30 14.48 -16.44
N PRO A 250 -18.19 13.93 -15.89
CA PRO A 250 -17.51 14.56 -14.77
C PRO A 250 -17.04 15.97 -15.17
N CYS A 251 -17.15 16.92 -14.26
CA CYS A 251 -16.81 18.32 -14.50
C CYS A 251 -15.64 18.75 -13.61
N GLY A 252 -14.71 19.54 -14.12
CA GLY A 252 -13.64 20.12 -13.30
C GLY A 252 -12.69 19.11 -12.64
N GLY A 253 -12.59 17.89 -13.18
CA GLY A 253 -11.68 16.86 -12.69
C GLY A 253 -12.24 15.99 -11.55
N GLU A 254 -13.56 15.96 -11.37
CA GLU A 254 -14.27 15.09 -10.41
C GLU A 254 -13.90 13.60 -10.50
N GLU A 255 -13.51 13.13 -11.69
CA GLU A 255 -13.13 11.74 -11.97
C GLU A 255 -11.78 11.32 -11.41
N TRP A 256 -10.95 12.29 -11.03
CA TRP A 256 -9.57 12.01 -10.65
C TRP A 256 -9.44 11.72 -9.16
N PHE A 257 -8.85 10.56 -8.87
CA PHE A 257 -8.47 10.13 -7.53
C PHE A 257 -6.96 9.98 -7.43
N ILE A 258 -6.38 10.33 -6.29
CA ILE A 258 -5.02 9.91 -5.96
C ILE A 258 -5.13 8.52 -5.35
N LEU A 259 -4.56 7.54 -6.04
CA LEU A 259 -4.46 6.17 -5.55
C LEU A 259 -3.26 6.08 -4.60
N GLN A 260 -3.51 5.68 -3.36
CA GLN A 260 -2.48 5.60 -2.34
C GLN A 260 -2.49 4.23 -1.68
N ARG A 261 -1.35 3.83 -1.12
CA ARG A 261 -1.29 2.68 -0.22
C ARG A 261 -2.14 2.95 1.01
N CYS A 262 -2.92 1.96 1.42
CA CYS A 262 -3.69 2.08 2.65
C CYS A 262 -2.71 2.27 3.82
N PRO A 263 -2.76 3.38 4.58
CA PRO A 263 -1.86 3.60 5.70
C PRO A 263 -2.18 2.63 6.83
N THR A 264 -1.19 2.30 7.66
CA THR A 264 -1.42 1.49 8.85
C THR A 264 -1.93 2.38 9.99
N TRP A 265 -3.13 2.09 10.48
CA TRP A 265 -3.66 2.66 11.71
C TRP A 265 -3.67 1.62 12.82
N VAL A 266 -3.27 2.05 14.01
CA VAL A 266 -3.19 1.20 15.20
C VAL A 266 -3.93 1.81 16.37
N SER A 267 -4.31 0.95 17.30
CA SER A 267 -4.65 1.32 18.67
C SER A 267 -3.64 0.67 19.62
N LEU A 268 -3.31 1.39 20.69
CA LEU A 268 -2.35 0.94 21.70
C LEU A 268 -3.10 0.59 22.97
N ARG A 269 -2.98 -0.66 23.42
CA ARG A 269 -3.68 -1.18 24.61
C ARG A 269 -2.72 -1.34 25.76
N SER A 270 -2.99 -0.66 26.86
CA SER A 270 -2.22 -0.76 28.10
C SER A 270 -2.47 -2.07 28.85
N LYS A 271 -1.67 -2.33 29.89
CA LYS A 271 -1.86 -3.46 30.82
C LYS A 271 -3.23 -3.49 31.50
N THR A 272 -3.82 -2.32 31.77
CA THR A 272 -5.16 -2.20 32.38
C THR A 272 -6.29 -2.48 31.38
N ARG A 273 -5.96 -3.01 30.19
CA ARG A 273 -6.89 -3.36 29.10
C ARG A 273 -7.60 -2.17 28.46
N LYS A 274 -7.25 -0.94 28.85
CA LYS A 274 -7.71 0.30 28.24
C LYS A 274 -6.81 0.71 27.08
N PHE A 275 -7.42 1.25 26.03
CA PHE A 275 -6.75 1.87 24.90
C PHE A 275 -6.28 3.28 25.27
N LEU A 276 -5.14 3.65 24.70
CA LEU A 276 -4.68 5.03 24.70
C LEU A 276 -5.61 5.86 23.85
N SER A 277 -6.08 6.97 24.40
CA SER A 277 -7.00 7.89 23.74
C SER A 277 -6.58 9.32 24.02
N ILE A 278 -6.85 10.19 23.05
CA ILE A 278 -6.78 11.63 23.23
C ILE A 278 -8.06 12.08 23.96
N VAL A 279 -7.88 12.82 25.04
CA VAL A 279 -8.92 13.44 25.85
C VAL A 279 -8.61 14.93 25.99
N TYR A 280 -9.65 15.75 26.19
CA TYR A 280 -9.50 17.21 26.33
C TYR A 280 -8.63 17.80 25.20
N ASP A 281 -8.86 17.35 23.97
CA ASP A 281 -8.22 17.73 22.70
C ASP A 281 -6.73 17.42 22.54
N VAL A 282 -5.96 17.34 23.62
CA VAL A 282 -4.49 17.19 23.55
C VAL A 282 -3.89 16.21 24.55
N GLU A 283 -4.56 15.87 25.65
CA GLU A 283 -4.01 14.97 26.65
C GLU A 283 -4.15 13.51 26.21
N VAL A 284 -3.15 12.68 26.48
CA VAL A 284 -3.19 11.24 26.15
C VAL A 284 -3.30 10.42 27.42
N CYS A 285 -4.32 9.56 27.50
CA CYS A 285 -4.54 8.71 28.66
C CYS A 285 -5.09 7.32 28.28
N ALA A 286 -4.98 6.37 29.19
CA ALA A 286 -5.63 5.07 29.09
C ALA A 286 -7.11 5.20 29.49
N ALA A 287 -7.96 5.58 28.52
CA ALA A 287 -9.33 6.04 28.78
C ALA A 287 -10.36 4.91 28.81
N SER A 288 -10.45 4.13 27.73
CA SER A 288 -11.58 3.25 27.43
C SER A 288 -11.15 1.83 27.05
N GLU A 289 -11.97 0.83 27.32
CA GLU A 289 -11.77 -0.53 26.80
C GLU A 289 -12.27 -0.70 25.35
N HIS A 290 -12.98 0.29 24.82
CA HIS A 290 -13.47 0.32 23.45
C HIS A 290 -12.61 1.22 22.57
N ILE A 291 -12.45 0.82 21.31
CA ILE A 291 -11.78 1.63 20.30
C ILE A 291 -12.73 2.77 19.90
N THR A 292 -12.21 3.98 19.94
CA THR A 292 -12.85 5.20 19.42
C THR A 292 -11.95 5.88 18.40
N PRO A 293 -12.45 6.81 17.56
CA PRO A 293 -11.61 7.57 16.64
C PRO A 293 -10.44 8.31 17.31
N MET A 294 -10.59 8.67 18.60
CA MET A 294 -9.54 9.32 19.41
C MET A 294 -8.49 8.34 19.96
N SER A 295 -8.70 7.04 19.77
CA SER A 295 -7.74 5.97 20.13
C SER A 295 -6.98 5.40 18.91
N LEU A 296 -7.21 5.98 17.74
CA LEU A 296 -6.58 5.58 16.49
C LEU A 296 -5.41 6.49 16.17
N PHE A 297 -4.26 5.86 15.91
CA PHE A 297 -3.04 6.54 15.54
C PHE A 297 -2.49 5.92 14.25
N GLN A 298 -2.20 6.74 13.26
CA GLN A 298 -1.45 6.35 12.07
C GLN A 298 -0.02 6.04 12.50
N PHE A 299 0.45 4.86 12.14
CA PHE A 299 1.75 4.33 12.50
C PHE A 299 2.79 4.71 11.44
N GLU A 300 3.64 5.69 11.75
CA GLU A 300 4.64 6.23 10.83
C GLU A 300 6.05 5.84 11.28
N CYS A 301 6.74 5.02 10.49
CA CYS A 301 8.13 4.67 10.72
C CYS A 301 8.99 5.13 9.55
N ASN A 302 10.20 5.59 9.87
CA ASN A 302 11.22 5.86 8.87
C ASN A 302 11.99 4.56 8.58
N ASN A 303 12.16 4.20 7.30
CA ASN A 303 12.84 2.99 6.88
C ASN A 303 14.32 2.94 7.33
N GLU A 304 14.91 4.09 7.68
CA GLU A 304 16.32 4.20 8.10
C GLU A 304 16.52 4.29 9.61
N SER A 305 15.44 4.36 10.41
CA SER A 305 15.54 4.50 11.86
C SER A 305 14.52 3.64 12.60
N PRO A 306 14.84 3.08 13.78
CA PRO A 306 13.89 2.35 14.62
C PRO A 306 12.86 3.27 15.30
N ASN A 307 12.72 4.50 14.84
CA ASN A 307 11.84 5.50 15.43
C ASN A 307 10.46 5.44 14.77
N VAL A 308 9.45 5.58 15.61
CA VAL A 308 8.05 5.67 15.24
C VAL A 308 7.50 7.03 15.65
N GLN A 309 6.66 7.58 14.78
CA GLN A 309 5.78 8.70 15.04
C GLN A 309 4.33 8.18 15.02
N LEU A 310 3.52 8.67 15.95
CA LEU A 310 2.12 8.30 16.08
C LEU A 310 1.27 9.53 15.78
N ARG A 311 0.63 9.55 14.61
CA ARG A 311 -0.20 10.68 14.16
C ARG A 311 -1.67 10.39 14.45
N SER A 312 -2.35 11.28 15.14
CA SER A 312 -3.77 11.13 15.45
C SER A 312 -4.68 11.51 14.29
N SER A 313 -5.96 11.18 14.42
CA SER A 313 -7.01 11.50 13.45
C SER A 313 -7.23 13.00 13.25
N ASN A 314 -6.91 13.84 14.24
CA ASN A 314 -6.88 15.31 14.10
C ASN A 314 -5.62 15.84 13.38
N GLY A 315 -4.74 14.96 12.90
CA GLY A 315 -3.55 15.34 12.14
C GLY A 315 -2.31 15.70 12.97
N CYS A 316 -2.44 15.87 14.28
CA CYS A 316 -1.33 16.11 15.21
C CYS A 316 -0.53 14.84 15.51
N TYR A 317 0.65 15.01 16.11
CA TYR A 317 1.53 13.92 16.50
C TYR A 317 1.60 13.79 18.01
N LEU A 318 1.74 12.55 18.49
CA LEU A 318 2.15 12.33 19.87
C LEU A 318 3.54 12.90 20.08
N VAL A 319 3.72 13.63 21.18
CA VAL A 319 4.94 14.38 21.44
C VAL A 319 5.22 14.46 22.93
N GLN A 320 6.49 14.27 23.29
CA GLN A 320 6.93 14.43 24.67
C GLN A 320 7.10 15.92 24.98
N ARG A 321 6.36 16.44 25.95
CA ARG A 321 6.41 17.84 26.41
C ARG A 321 7.24 17.99 27.68
N ARG A 322 7.29 19.23 28.21
CA ARG A 322 7.91 19.55 29.51
C ARG A 322 7.21 18.77 30.63
N HIS A 323 7.93 18.51 31.72
CA HIS A 323 7.45 17.65 32.82
C HIS A 323 7.14 16.20 32.42
N ARG A 324 7.64 15.74 31.27
CA ARG A 324 7.56 14.35 30.79
C ARG A 324 6.13 13.89 30.45
N THR A 325 5.19 14.81 30.27
CA THR A 325 3.86 14.48 29.74
C THR A 325 3.96 14.16 28.25
N VAL A 326 3.09 13.27 27.77
CA VAL A 326 2.93 13.01 26.34
C VAL A 326 1.59 13.57 25.91
N MET A 327 1.62 14.45 24.91
CA MET A 327 0.46 15.18 24.39
C MET A 327 0.27 14.88 22.90
N ALA A 328 -0.90 15.20 22.35
CA ALA A 328 -1.26 15.02 20.94
C ALA A 328 -1.36 16.37 20.20
N ASP A 329 -0.37 17.23 20.38
CA ASP A 329 -0.27 18.57 19.79
C ASP A 329 1.05 18.77 19.02
N GLY A 330 1.74 17.68 18.69
CA GLY A 330 3.05 17.72 18.02
C GLY A 330 2.95 17.95 16.52
N HIS A 331 4.02 18.50 15.96
CA HIS A 331 4.21 18.69 14.53
C HIS A 331 5.22 17.68 13.94
N PRO A 332 5.10 17.32 12.66
CA PRO A 332 5.85 16.20 12.08
C PRO A 332 7.38 16.35 12.07
N LEU A 333 7.90 17.58 12.14
CA LEU A 333 9.34 17.87 12.13
C LEU A 333 9.94 18.00 13.53
N GLU A 334 9.12 17.96 14.58
CA GLU A 334 9.60 18.07 15.96
C GLU A 334 10.32 16.79 16.39
N SER A 335 11.55 16.94 16.89
CA SER A 335 12.36 15.81 17.38
C SER A 335 11.66 15.01 18.49
N ASP A 336 10.85 15.68 19.32
CA ASP A 336 10.16 15.08 20.47
C ASP A 336 8.96 14.20 20.08
N THR A 337 8.63 14.11 18.79
CA THR A 337 7.60 13.20 18.25
C THR A 337 8.15 11.83 17.86
N PHE A 338 9.49 11.68 17.82
CA PHE A 338 10.14 10.44 17.42
C PHE A 338 10.41 9.56 18.64
N PHE A 339 9.67 8.45 18.75
CA PHE A 339 9.86 7.47 19.81
C PHE A 339 10.63 6.26 19.29
N ARG A 340 11.67 5.82 19.99
CA ARG A 340 12.34 4.56 19.67
C ARG A 340 11.46 3.39 20.12
N MET A 341 11.18 2.46 19.22
CA MET A 341 10.33 1.31 19.48
C MET A 341 11.17 0.06 19.79
N HIS A 342 10.76 -0.68 20.81
CA HIS A 342 11.33 -1.99 21.18
C HIS A 342 10.22 -3.04 21.21
N TRP A 343 10.43 -4.17 20.55
CA TRP A 343 9.46 -5.27 20.49
C TRP A 343 9.67 -6.27 21.63
N ASN A 344 8.56 -6.78 22.16
CA ASN A 344 8.51 -7.88 23.11
C ASN A 344 7.31 -8.78 22.77
N CYS A 345 7.50 -9.72 21.84
CA CYS A 345 6.52 -10.75 21.45
C CYS A 345 5.08 -10.20 21.26
N GLY A 346 4.92 -9.26 20.33
CA GLY A 346 3.62 -8.65 19.99
C GLY A 346 3.22 -7.45 20.86
N ARG A 347 4.05 -7.11 21.86
CA ARG A 347 3.97 -5.84 22.58
C ARG A 347 5.09 -4.92 22.16
N ILE A 348 4.87 -3.63 22.35
CA ILE A 348 5.87 -2.60 22.17
C ILE A 348 6.14 -1.85 23.46
N ILE A 349 7.38 -1.38 23.56
CA ILE A 349 7.84 -0.43 24.56
C ILE A 349 8.35 0.78 23.78
N LEU A 350 7.87 1.97 24.14
CA LEU A 350 8.23 3.22 23.49
C LEU A 350 9.18 4.03 24.37
N GLN A 351 10.27 4.51 23.78
CA GLN A 351 11.27 5.33 24.45
C GLN A 351 11.32 6.72 23.79
N SER A 352 11.15 7.78 24.58
CA SER A 352 11.29 9.16 24.10
C SER A 352 12.75 9.53 23.81
N PRO A 353 13.00 10.61 23.05
CA PRO A 353 14.36 11.07 22.72
C PRO A 353 15.24 11.36 23.94
N ASN A 354 14.65 11.73 25.06
CA ASN A 354 15.35 11.93 26.34
C ASN A 354 15.79 10.63 27.04
N GLY A 355 15.57 9.47 26.42
CA GLY A 355 15.94 8.14 26.92
C GLY A 355 14.97 7.52 27.91
N ARG A 356 13.86 8.17 28.24
CA ARG A 356 12.83 7.65 29.16
C ARG A 356 11.79 6.81 28.42
N PHE A 357 11.22 5.85 29.14
CA PHE A 357 10.16 4.99 28.63
C PHE A 357 8.78 5.57 28.92
N LEU A 358 7.91 5.49 27.93
CA LEU A 358 6.52 5.90 28.01
C LEU A 358 5.73 4.86 28.78
N GLY A 359 4.97 5.29 29.77
CA GLY A 359 4.14 4.42 30.59
C GLY A 359 2.90 5.13 31.11
N ILE A 360 1.94 4.33 31.55
CA ILE A 360 0.70 4.83 32.18
C ILE A 360 0.91 4.94 33.68
N VAL A 361 0.76 6.15 34.19
CA VAL A 361 0.83 6.44 35.62
C VAL A 361 -0.52 6.25 36.32
N ALA A 362 -0.54 6.35 37.65
CA ALA A 362 -1.70 6.01 38.48
C ALA A 362 -2.99 6.78 38.14
N ASN A 363 -2.88 8.02 37.63
CA ASN A 363 -4.03 8.82 37.19
C ASN A 363 -4.47 8.51 35.74
N GLY A 364 -3.85 7.54 35.07
CA GLY A 364 -4.18 7.11 33.72
C GLY A 364 -3.47 7.87 32.60
N LEU A 365 -2.74 8.95 32.89
CA LEU A 365 -2.03 9.73 31.87
C LEU A 365 -0.80 8.98 31.31
N LEU A 366 -0.50 9.25 30.05
CA LEU A 366 0.71 8.78 29.38
C LEU A 366 1.87 9.73 29.69
N MET A 367 2.95 9.20 30.28
CA MET A 367 4.13 9.98 30.63
C MET A 367 5.44 9.23 30.34
N ALA A 368 6.49 9.97 29.99
CA ALA A 368 7.84 9.47 29.75
C ALA A 368 8.71 9.52 31.02
N ASN A 369 8.38 8.70 32.02
CA ASN A 369 9.00 8.77 33.35
C ASN A 369 10.04 7.68 33.63
N ALA A 370 9.81 6.47 33.13
CA ALA A 370 10.59 5.30 33.52
C ALA A 370 12.00 5.32 32.93
N THR A 371 13.01 4.94 33.72
CA THR A 371 14.38 4.68 33.22
C THR A 371 14.56 3.25 32.74
N ILE A 372 13.75 2.33 33.27
CA ILE A 372 13.78 0.90 32.98
C ILE A 372 12.32 0.52 32.71
N PRO A 373 12.01 -0.13 31.59
CA PRO A 373 10.63 -0.47 31.26
C PRO A 373 10.11 -1.57 32.18
N GLY A 374 8.87 -1.43 32.63
CA GLY A 374 8.14 -2.45 33.35
C GLY A 374 6.76 -2.72 32.72
N PRO A 375 5.87 -3.42 33.44
CA PRO A 375 4.57 -3.80 32.90
C PRO A 375 3.64 -2.62 32.52
N ASN A 376 3.91 -1.40 32.99
CA ASN A 376 3.11 -0.21 32.66
C ASN A 376 3.61 0.53 31.41
N GLU A 377 4.82 0.18 30.95
CA GLU A 377 5.47 0.71 29.74
C GLU A 377 5.27 -0.22 28.52
N GLU A 378 4.63 -1.38 28.72
CA GLU A 378 4.28 -2.31 27.65
C GLU A 378 2.88 -2.01 27.09
N PHE A 379 2.81 -1.87 25.77
CA PHE A 379 1.55 -1.67 25.04
C PHE A 379 1.34 -2.77 24.02
N GLY A 380 0.15 -3.38 24.03
CA GLY A 380 -0.29 -4.25 22.95
C GLY A 380 -0.71 -3.43 21.73
N ILE A 381 -0.20 -3.76 20.55
CA ILE A 381 -0.65 -3.15 19.29
C ILE A 381 -1.85 -3.94 18.77
N ARG A 382 -2.86 -3.21 18.28
CA ARG A 382 -3.93 -3.76 17.46
C ARG A 382 -4.08 -2.93 16.18
N LEU A 383 -3.94 -3.57 15.03
CA LEU A 383 -4.27 -2.97 13.74
C LEU A 383 -5.76 -2.59 13.71
N ALA A 384 -6.06 -1.37 13.29
CA ALA A 384 -7.42 -0.81 13.32
C ALA A 384 -8.12 -0.88 11.97
N ASN A 385 -7.43 -0.54 10.87
CA ASN A 385 -7.97 -0.57 9.51
C ASN A 385 -7.41 -1.75 8.69
N ARG A 386 -7.21 -2.89 9.35
CA ARG A 386 -6.74 -4.15 8.74
C ARG A 386 -7.53 -5.32 9.34
N PRO A 387 -8.76 -5.58 8.85
CA PRO A 387 -9.50 -6.80 9.20
C PRO A 387 -8.84 -8.06 8.62
N PHE A 388 -8.04 -7.88 7.56
CA PHE A 388 -7.17 -8.91 6.97
C PHE A 388 -5.81 -8.32 6.59
N LEU A 389 -4.89 -9.21 6.22
CA LEU A 389 -3.63 -8.88 5.56
C LEU A 389 -3.61 -9.47 4.15
N ALA A 390 -3.04 -8.74 3.21
CA ALA A 390 -2.55 -9.26 1.95
C ALA A 390 -1.03 -9.11 2.01
N LEU A 391 -0.27 -10.20 1.97
CA LEU A 391 1.19 -10.12 2.21
C LEU A 391 1.95 -10.13 0.89
N ARG A 392 2.77 -9.09 0.64
CA ARG A 392 3.73 -9.05 -0.47
C ARG A 392 5.16 -9.17 0.04
N GLY A 393 5.83 -10.23 -0.37
CA GLY A 393 7.24 -10.49 -0.06
C GLY A 393 8.17 -10.10 -1.21
N ARG A 394 9.39 -10.65 -1.16
CA ARG A 394 10.44 -10.37 -2.16
C ARG A 394 10.10 -10.85 -3.56
N TYR A 395 9.36 -11.95 -3.68
CA TYR A 395 9.11 -12.65 -4.94
C TYR A 395 7.68 -12.50 -5.47
N GLY A 396 6.76 -11.95 -4.68
CA GLY A 396 5.36 -11.77 -5.04
C GLY A 396 4.46 -11.76 -3.81
N TYR A 397 3.18 -11.94 -4.05
CA TYR A 397 2.18 -12.07 -2.99
C TYR A 397 2.12 -13.48 -2.43
N VAL A 398 1.68 -13.57 -1.18
CA VAL A 398 1.32 -14.83 -0.53
C VAL A 398 -0.08 -15.24 -0.96
N GLY A 399 -0.22 -16.47 -1.43
CA GLY A 399 -1.52 -16.98 -1.86
C GLY A 399 -1.52 -18.46 -2.21
N THR A 400 -2.70 -18.96 -2.55
CA THR A 400 -2.91 -20.32 -3.03
C THR A 400 -2.69 -20.42 -4.53
N SER A 401 -2.26 -21.59 -4.99
CA SER A 401 -2.12 -21.91 -6.41
C SER A 401 -2.86 -23.21 -6.70
N SER A 402 -3.49 -23.32 -7.88
CA SER A 402 -4.12 -24.57 -8.32
C SER A 402 -3.10 -25.70 -8.55
N GLU A 403 -1.82 -25.36 -8.73
CA GLU A 403 -0.74 -26.32 -8.99
C GLU A 403 -0.08 -26.84 -7.71
N HIS A 404 -0.32 -26.20 -6.57
CA HIS A 404 0.39 -26.48 -5.32
C HIS A 404 -0.55 -26.54 -4.12
N ASP A 405 -0.41 -27.61 -3.34
CA ASP A 405 -1.15 -27.76 -2.08
C ASP A 405 -0.63 -26.82 -0.95
N LEU A 406 0.56 -26.25 -1.12
CA LEU A 406 1.19 -25.39 -0.13
C LEU A 406 1.03 -23.93 -0.52
N LEU A 407 0.94 -23.04 0.48
CA LEU A 407 0.95 -21.60 0.25
C LEU A 407 2.24 -21.18 -0.45
N GLN A 408 2.07 -20.37 -1.49
CA GLN A 408 3.15 -19.80 -2.27
C GLN A 408 3.35 -18.33 -1.88
N CYS A 409 4.48 -17.74 -2.29
CA CYS A 409 4.88 -16.35 -2.03
C CYS A 409 5.42 -15.64 -3.28
N ASN A 410 5.07 -16.16 -4.47
CA ASN A 410 5.41 -15.65 -5.79
C ASN A 410 4.16 -15.38 -6.65
N MET A 411 3.00 -15.20 -6.03
CA MET A 411 1.74 -14.95 -6.72
C MET A 411 1.64 -13.50 -7.22
N ASP A 412 0.91 -13.26 -8.32
CA ASP A 412 0.61 -11.90 -8.79
C ASP A 412 -0.53 -11.23 -7.98
N GLN A 413 -1.42 -12.05 -7.41
CA GLN A 413 -2.53 -11.63 -6.55
C GLN A 413 -2.42 -12.33 -5.18
N PRO A 414 -2.77 -11.66 -4.07
CA PRO A 414 -2.75 -12.26 -2.75
C PRO A 414 -4.03 -13.02 -2.41
N ASP A 415 -3.88 -13.99 -1.52
CA ASP A 415 -4.99 -14.43 -0.68
C ASP A 415 -5.13 -13.47 0.52
N CYS A 416 -6.36 -13.18 0.93
CA CYS A 416 -6.63 -12.41 2.13
C CYS A 416 -6.53 -13.29 3.38
N ILE A 417 -5.74 -12.84 4.34
CA ILE A 417 -5.51 -13.48 5.64
C ILE A 417 -6.32 -12.72 6.70
N HIS A 418 -7.48 -13.23 7.06
CA HIS A 418 -8.28 -12.64 8.13
C HIS A 418 -7.57 -12.75 9.46
N LEU A 419 -7.54 -11.63 10.17
CA LEU A 419 -6.90 -11.51 11.47
C LEU A 419 -7.94 -11.68 12.57
N LEU A 420 -7.87 -12.81 13.29
CA LEU A 420 -8.67 -13.00 14.50
C LEU A 420 -7.80 -12.70 15.73
N PRO A 421 -8.03 -11.58 16.46
CA PRO A 421 -7.23 -11.24 17.63
C PRO A 421 -7.43 -12.29 18.73
N CYS A 422 -6.32 -12.89 19.21
CA CYS A 422 -6.33 -13.86 20.30
C CYS A 422 -5.84 -13.20 21.61
N ARG A 423 -4.62 -12.67 21.57
CA ARG A 423 -3.97 -11.90 22.65
C ARG A 423 -3.31 -10.67 22.04
N GLN A 424 -2.82 -9.75 22.88
CA GLN A 424 -2.14 -8.54 22.40
C GLN A 424 -0.97 -8.90 21.46
N GLY A 425 -1.04 -8.44 20.20
CA GLY A 425 -0.05 -8.73 19.15
C GLY A 425 0.00 -10.17 18.64
N ILE A 426 -0.95 -11.02 19.04
CA ILE A 426 -1.05 -12.41 18.59
C ILE A 426 -2.40 -12.64 17.93
N TYR A 427 -2.35 -13.16 16.71
CA TYR A 427 -3.49 -13.35 15.83
C TYR A 427 -3.58 -14.81 15.41
N HIS A 428 -4.80 -15.27 15.16
CA HIS A 428 -5.02 -16.45 14.35
C HIS A 428 -5.23 -16.02 12.91
N PHE A 429 -4.57 -16.71 11.99
CA PHE A 429 -4.70 -16.47 10.55
C PHE A 429 -5.77 -17.38 9.99
N GLN A 430 -6.83 -16.77 9.47
CA GLN A 430 -7.96 -17.47 8.86
C GLN A 430 -8.01 -17.14 7.36
N ALA A 431 -8.10 -18.17 6.52
CA ALA A 431 -8.31 -18.00 5.09
C ALA A 431 -9.77 -17.57 4.81
N GLN A 432 -10.02 -16.98 3.64
CA GLN A 432 -11.35 -16.48 3.25
C GLN A 432 -12.47 -17.53 3.36
N GLY A 433 -12.15 -18.81 3.14
CA GLY A 433 -13.09 -19.93 3.33
C GLY A 433 -13.37 -20.32 4.80
N GLY A 434 -12.91 -19.54 5.77
CA GLY A 434 -13.12 -19.76 7.21
C GLY A 434 -12.20 -20.80 7.85
N SER A 435 -11.37 -21.49 7.07
CA SER A 435 -10.36 -22.41 7.58
C SER A 435 -9.13 -21.67 8.12
N PHE A 436 -8.38 -22.29 9.02
CA PHE A 436 -7.19 -21.69 9.62
C PHE A 436 -5.92 -22.03 8.84
N TRP A 437 -4.93 -21.16 8.90
CA TRP A 437 -3.59 -21.54 8.49
C TRP A 437 -3.02 -22.62 9.41
N SER A 438 -2.41 -23.63 8.80
CA SER A 438 -1.68 -24.70 9.49
C SER A 438 -0.24 -24.74 9.02
N ILE A 439 0.64 -25.26 9.88
CA ILE A 439 2.06 -25.41 9.61
C ILE A 439 2.42 -26.91 9.59
N THR A 440 3.27 -27.32 8.64
CA THR A 440 3.77 -28.69 8.54
C THR A 440 5.03 -28.90 9.39
N SER A 441 5.50 -30.14 9.54
CA SER A 441 6.76 -30.46 10.20
C SER A 441 7.99 -29.85 9.51
N PHE A 442 7.87 -29.42 8.25
CA PHE A 442 8.93 -28.79 7.47
C PHE A 442 8.84 -27.26 7.48
N GLY A 443 7.96 -26.67 8.30
CA GLY A 443 7.79 -25.22 8.37
C GLY A 443 7.08 -24.61 7.16
N THR A 444 6.38 -25.41 6.34
CA THR A 444 5.54 -24.92 5.23
C THR A 444 4.09 -24.74 5.67
N PHE A 445 3.31 -23.96 4.92
CA PHE A 445 1.93 -23.61 5.31
C PHE A 445 0.85 -24.15 4.39
N ARG A 446 -0.33 -24.43 4.96
CA ARG A 446 -1.57 -24.78 4.25
C ARG A 446 -2.74 -23.95 4.78
N PRO A 447 -3.69 -23.51 3.92
CA PRO A 447 -4.79 -22.64 4.32
C PRO A 447 -6.05 -23.36 4.85
N TRP A 448 -6.08 -24.70 4.84
CA TRP A 448 -7.24 -25.53 5.26
C TRP A 448 -7.05 -26.26 6.59
N GLY A 449 -6.33 -25.64 7.53
CA GLY A 449 -6.19 -26.12 8.89
C GLY A 449 -7.50 -26.08 9.68
N LYS A 450 -7.71 -27.07 10.55
CA LYS A 450 -8.88 -27.16 11.42
C LYS A 450 -8.75 -26.37 12.72
N PHE A 451 -7.52 -26.10 13.16
CA PHE A 451 -7.23 -25.49 14.45
C PHE A 451 -6.53 -24.16 14.25
N ALA A 452 -6.91 -23.20 15.09
CA ALA A 452 -6.26 -21.90 15.13
C ALA A 452 -4.85 -22.01 15.72
N LEU A 453 -3.89 -21.40 15.03
CA LEU A 453 -2.50 -21.29 15.49
C LEU A 453 -2.15 -19.83 15.80
N ASN A 454 -1.22 -19.63 16.74
CA ASN A 454 -0.80 -18.30 17.18
C ASN A 454 0.32 -17.76 16.28
N PHE A 455 0.03 -16.67 15.58
CA PHE A 455 1.00 -15.89 14.81
C PHE A 455 1.23 -14.55 15.50
N CYS A 456 2.48 -14.17 15.71
CA CYS A 456 2.82 -12.88 16.27
C CYS A 456 3.24 -11.92 15.15
N ILE A 457 2.60 -10.75 15.12
CA ILE A 457 2.87 -9.71 14.12
C ILE A 457 3.71 -8.61 14.77
N GLU A 458 4.81 -8.26 14.11
CA GLU A 458 5.69 -7.17 14.52
C GLU A 458 5.86 -6.18 13.36
N LEU A 459 5.43 -4.93 13.56
CA LEU A 459 5.61 -3.85 12.57
C LEU A 459 7.09 -3.45 12.49
N GLN A 460 7.65 -3.51 11.29
CA GLN A 460 9.03 -3.13 10.97
C GLN A 460 9.11 -1.79 10.21
N GLY A 461 7.96 -1.28 9.74
CA GLY A 461 7.85 -0.02 9.02
C GLY A 461 6.39 0.42 8.90
N SER A 462 6.13 1.55 8.23
CA SER A 462 4.76 2.10 8.08
C SER A 462 3.75 1.12 7.48
N ASN A 463 4.18 0.23 6.58
CA ASN A 463 3.37 -0.84 5.99
C ASN A 463 4.25 -2.07 5.76
N LEU A 464 5.18 -2.32 6.68
CA LEU A 464 6.08 -3.47 6.65
C LEU A 464 5.96 -4.20 7.98
N LEU A 465 5.86 -5.53 7.93
CA LEU A 465 5.79 -6.37 9.12
C LEU A 465 6.64 -7.63 8.96
N THR A 466 6.90 -8.27 10.10
CA THR A 466 7.37 -9.64 10.21
C THR A 466 6.29 -10.48 10.89
N VAL A 467 6.30 -11.77 10.59
CA VAL A 467 5.41 -12.74 11.24
C VAL A 467 6.25 -13.81 11.90
N LEU A 468 6.17 -13.90 13.22
CA LEU A 468 6.74 -15.02 13.99
C LEU A 468 5.69 -16.14 14.05
N ALA A 469 6.03 -17.29 13.48
CA ALA A 469 5.13 -18.42 13.33
C ALA A 469 5.07 -19.27 14.62
N PRO A 470 4.08 -20.18 14.74
CA PRO A 470 3.87 -20.99 15.95
C PRO A 470 5.05 -21.91 16.32
N ASN A 471 5.92 -22.23 15.35
CA ASN A 471 7.12 -23.03 15.57
C ASN A 471 8.32 -22.21 16.09
N GLY A 472 8.15 -20.89 16.32
CA GLY A 472 9.19 -20.02 16.86
C GLY A 472 10.14 -19.42 15.82
N PHE A 473 9.86 -19.59 14.53
CA PHE A 473 10.67 -19.05 13.44
C PHE A 473 9.92 -17.95 12.68
N TYR A 474 10.67 -16.98 12.15
CA TYR A 474 10.11 -15.95 11.28
C TYR A 474 9.73 -16.52 9.92
N MET A 475 8.56 -16.11 9.45
CA MET A 475 8.05 -16.45 8.13
C MET A 475 8.83 -15.70 7.04
N ARG A 476 9.35 -16.42 6.05
CA ARG A 476 10.14 -15.88 4.95
C ARG A 476 9.67 -16.35 3.57
N SER A 477 9.96 -15.52 2.58
CA SER A 477 9.75 -15.82 1.16
C SER A 477 10.93 -16.61 0.59
N ASP A 478 10.68 -17.82 0.09
CA ASP A 478 11.71 -18.63 -0.55
C ASP A 478 11.80 -18.37 -2.05
N ARG A 479 13.00 -18.48 -2.62
CA ARG A 479 13.24 -18.25 -4.06
C ARG A 479 12.52 -19.28 -4.94
N SER A 480 12.21 -20.47 -4.42
CA SER A 480 11.39 -21.47 -5.11
C SER A 480 9.92 -21.05 -5.24
N GLY A 481 9.48 -20.04 -4.50
CA GLY A 481 8.08 -19.63 -4.41
C GLY A 481 7.35 -20.18 -3.19
N THR A 482 7.91 -21.15 -2.45
CA THR A 482 7.26 -21.72 -1.26
C THR A 482 7.34 -20.77 -0.05
N LEU A 483 6.26 -20.66 0.73
CA LEU A 483 6.25 -19.94 2.00
C LEU A 483 6.80 -20.83 3.14
N LEU A 484 7.80 -20.33 3.87
CA LEU A 484 8.50 -21.07 4.92
C LEU A 484 8.54 -20.30 6.24
N ALA A 485 8.64 -21.02 7.35
CA ALA A 485 8.97 -20.50 8.68
C ALA A 485 10.10 -21.31 9.29
N ASP A 486 11.33 -20.94 8.95
CA ASP A 486 12.58 -21.59 9.36
C ASP A 486 13.70 -20.55 9.64
N SER A 487 13.39 -19.26 9.63
CA SER A 487 14.37 -18.18 9.88
C SER A 487 14.42 -17.83 11.37
N GLU A 488 15.58 -17.98 12.00
CA GLU A 488 15.79 -17.59 13.40
C GLU A 488 15.86 -16.06 13.55
N ASP A 489 16.52 -15.39 12.61
CA ASP A 489 16.67 -13.94 12.58
C ASP A 489 15.79 -13.29 11.50
N ILE A 490 15.51 -12.00 11.67
CA ILE A 490 14.80 -11.19 10.67
C ILE A 490 15.74 -10.87 9.50
N THR A 491 15.50 -11.52 8.36
CA THR A 491 16.20 -11.25 7.09
C THR A 491 15.32 -10.43 6.15
N LYS A 492 15.86 -10.00 4.99
CA LYS A 492 15.08 -9.24 3.99
C LYS A 492 13.92 -10.04 3.42
N GLU A 493 14.06 -11.36 3.41
CA GLU A 493 13.08 -12.33 2.95
C GLU A 493 11.92 -12.50 3.96
N CYS A 494 12.13 -12.09 5.22
CA CYS A 494 11.14 -12.11 6.30
C CYS A 494 10.26 -10.86 6.36
N ILE A 495 10.59 -9.83 5.58
CA ILE A 495 9.85 -8.56 5.55
C ILE A 495 8.70 -8.66 4.56
N TRP A 496 7.49 -8.39 5.06
CA TRP A 496 6.26 -8.42 4.28
C TRP A 496 5.63 -7.04 4.23
N GLU A 497 5.31 -6.57 3.03
CA GLU A 497 4.42 -5.44 2.84
C GLU A 497 2.95 -5.90 2.97
N PHE A 498 2.08 -5.04 3.50
CA PHE A 498 0.69 -5.40 3.82
C PHE A 498 -0.34 -4.26 3.74
#